data_AF-A0AAD7PYZ5-F1
#
_entry.id   AF-A0AAD7PYZ5-F1
#
_cell.length_a   1.000
_cell.length_b   1.000
_cell.length_c   1.000
_cell.angle_alpha   90.00
_cell.angle_beta   90.00
_cell.angle_gamma   90.00
#
_symmetry.space_group_name_H-M   'P 1'
#
loop_
_entity.id
_entity.type
_entity.pdbx_description
1 polymer ?
#
loop_
_entity_poly.entity_id
_entity_poly.type
_entity_poly.pdbx_seq_one_letter_code
_entity_poly.pdbx_strand_id
1 'polypeptide(L)'
;MRHLIARASKRGEFEERLLKVVDKVKQSDGTVILFIDEVHTLIGAGGQALDATNILKPALARWELKCIGVTTMDEYRKYIEKDSALKRRFQLVDVPEPSIEETIEILRGLRR
;
A
#
# COMPACT_ATOMS: atom_id res chain seq x y z
N MET A 1 6.47 -8.34 1.38
CA MET A 1 7.24 -7.17 0.89
C MET A 1 8.71 -7.45 0.54
N ARG A 2 9.48 -8.24 1.33
CA ARG A 2 10.93 -8.47 1.10
C ARG A 2 11.33 -9.00 -0.30
N HIS A 3 10.46 -9.68 -1.05
CA HIS A 3 10.79 -10.17 -2.40
C HIS A 3 10.68 -9.14 -3.55
N LEU A 4 9.91 -8.06 -3.36
CA LEU A 4 9.81 -7.00 -4.38
C LEU A 4 11.05 -6.10 -4.39
N ILE A 5 11.60 -5.83 -3.20
CA ILE A 5 12.68 -4.85 -3.01
C ILE A 5 14.07 -5.50 -2.94
N ALA A 6 14.20 -6.74 -2.45
CA ALA A 6 15.52 -7.33 -2.15
C ALA A 6 16.37 -7.78 -3.36
N ARG A 7 15.95 -7.54 -4.62
CA ARG A 7 16.73 -7.98 -5.80
C ARG A 7 16.53 -7.17 -7.09
N ALA A 8 15.80 -6.06 -7.09
CA ALA A 8 15.60 -5.26 -8.29
C ALA A 8 16.76 -4.27 -8.44
N SER A 9 17.83 -4.70 -9.11
CA SER A 9 19.00 -3.84 -9.36
C SER A 9 18.75 -2.80 -10.47
N LYS A 10 17.57 -2.80 -11.11
CA LYS A 10 17.16 -1.87 -12.18
C LYS A 10 15.67 -1.51 -12.08
N ARG A 11 15.33 -0.21 -12.26
CA ARG A 11 13.95 0.35 -12.21
C ARG A 11 12.91 -0.47 -12.99
N GLY A 12 13.23 -0.85 -14.23
CA GLY A 12 12.30 -1.62 -15.08
C GLY A 12 11.96 -3.01 -14.53
N GLU A 13 12.89 -3.66 -13.83
CA GLU A 13 12.63 -4.99 -13.24
C GLU A 13 11.62 -4.90 -12.08
N PHE A 14 11.65 -3.81 -11.32
CA PHE A 14 10.66 -3.57 -10.29
C PHE A 14 9.27 -3.33 -10.88
N GLU A 15 9.16 -2.45 -11.89
CA GLU A 15 7.89 -2.15 -12.55
C GLU A 15 7.28 -3.43 -13.17
N GLU A 16 8.08 -4.25 -13.83
CA GLU A 16 7.62 -5.53 -14.40
C GLU A 16 7.14 -6.51 -13.32
N ARG A 17 7.86 -6.61 -12.19
CA ARG A 17 7.44 -7.45 -11.06
C ARG A 17 6.14 -6.95 -10.45
N LEU A 18 6.00 -5.64 -10.28
CA LEU A 18 4.78 -5.05 -9.74
C LEU A 18 3.60 -5.29 -10.67
N LEU A 19 3.78 -5.12 -11.98
CA LEU A 19 2.75 -5.42 -12.97
C LEU A 19 2.28 -6.88 -12.86
N LYS A 20 3.21 -7.84 -12.78
CA LYS A 20 2.90 -9.26 -12.57
C LYS A 20 2.11 -9.53 -11.29
N VAL A 21 2.41 -8.80 -10.21
CA VAL A 21 1.67 -8.92 -8.95
C VAL A 21 0.25 -8.37 -9.11
N VAL A 22 0.10 -7.17 -9.70
CA VAL A 22 -1.21 -6.56 -9.95
C VAL A 22 -2.06 -7.46 -10.84
N ASP A 23 -1.51 -7.99 -11.93
CA ASP A 23 -2.23 -8.88 -12.84
C ASP A 23 -2.72 -10.16 -12.16
N LYS A 24 -1.91 -10.76 -11.27
CA LYS A 24 -2.34 -11.92 -10.47
C LYS A 24 -3.49 -11.58 -9.53
N VAL A 25 -3.47 -10.40 -8.91
CA VAL A 25 -4.57 -9.96 -8.03
C VAL A 25 -5.83 -9.72 -8.86
N LYS A 26 -5.70 -9.11 -10.04
CA LYS A 26 -6.82 -8.91 -10.97
C LYS A 26 -7.45 -10.23 -11.41
N GLN A 27 -6.62 -11.22 -11.77
CA GLN A 27 -7.07 -12.56 -12.17
C GLN A 27 -7.70 -13.37 -11.04
N SER A 28 -7.57 -12.92 -9.79
CA SER A 28 -8.17 -13.60 -8.64
C SER A 28 -9.67 -13.32 -8.48
N ASP A 29 -10.26 -12.48 -9.33
CA ASP A 29 -11.66 -12.05 -9.28
C ASP A 29 -12.10 -11.58 -7.87
N GLY A 30 -11.18 -10.91 -7.19
CA GLY A 30 -11.41 -10.30 -5.88
C GLY A 30 -11.31 -11.25 -4.68
N THR A 31 -10.75 -12.45 -4.86
CA THR A 31 -10.42 -13.40 -3.77
C THR A 31 -9.10 -13.06 -3.08
N VAL A 32 -8.18 -12.36 -3.76
CA VAL A 32 -6.91 -11.88 -3.17
C VAL A 32 -6.99 -10.40 -2.82
N ILE A 33 -6.54 -10.04 -1.62
CA ILE A 33 -6.33 -8.65 -1.18
C ILE A 33 -4.82 -8.38 -1.14
N LEU A 34 -4.38 -7.34 -1.85
CA LEU A 34 -2.99 -6.90 -1.82
C LEU A 34 -2.72 -6.06 -0.57
N PHE A 35 -1.80 -6.49 0.29
CA PHE A 35 -1.35 -5.68 1.43
C PHE A 35 -0.06 -4.93 1.11
N ILE A 36 -0.01 -3.63 1.44
CA ILE A 36 1.13 -2.74 1.17
C ILE A 36 1.47 -1.98 2.45
N ASP A 37 2.60 -2.30 3.05
CA ASP A 37 3.02 -1.80 4.39
C ASP A 37 3.37 -0.29 4.40
N GLU A 38 3.70 0.27 3.23
CA GLU A 38 4.06 1.68 3.05
C GLU A 38 3.54 2.18 1.70
N VAL A 39 2.23 2.36 1.57
CA VAL A 39 1.59 2.60 0.26
C VAL A 39 2.02 3.92 -0.39
N HIS A 40 2.42 4.92 0.41
CA HIS A 40 2.94 6.19 -0.07
C HIS A 40 4.26 6.05 -0.86
N THR A 41 5.06 5.00 -0.62
CA THR A 41 6.32 4.75 -1.35
C THR A 41 6.08 4.41 -2.81
N LEU A 42 4.95 3.78 -3.13
CA LEU A 42 4.55 3.41 -4.48
C LEU A 42 3.81 4.55 -5.22
N ILE A 43 3.31 5.55 -4.47
CA ILE A 43 2.45 6.63 -4.98
C ILE A 43 3.21 7.94 -5.17
N GLY A 44 4.27 8.21 -4.41
CA GLY A 44 4.99 9.48 -4.58
C GLY A 44 6.14 9.77 -3.63
N ALA A 45 6.39 8.94 -2.62
CA ALA A 45 7.54 9.12 -1.72
C ALA A 45 8.83 8.47 -2.24
N GLY A 46 8.72 7.50 -3.16
CA GLY A 46 9.88 7.00 -3.87
C GLY A 46 10.45 8.10 -4.76
N GLY A 47 11.75 8.40 -4.64
CA GLY A 47 12.45 9.20 -5.65
C GLY A 47 12.31 8.60 -7.05
N GLN A 48 12.96 9.18 -8.07
CA GLN A 48 12.85 8.85 -9.52
C GLN A 48 12.94 7.35 -9.91
N ALA A 49 13.16 6.42 -8.98
CA ALA A 49 13.23 4.98 -9.17
C ALA A 49 11.89 4.20 -9.02
N LEU A 50 10.82 4.74 -8.42
CA LEU A 50 9.64 3.94 -8.01
C LEU A 50 8.27 4.62 -8.21
N ASP A 51 8.09 5.40 -9.27
CA ASP A 51 6.75 5.93 -9.60
C ASP A 51 5.84 4.85 -10.22
N ALA A 52 5.30 3.99 -9.35
CA ALA A 52 4.36 2.93 -9.70
C ALA A 52 2.91 3.44 -9.86
N THR A 53 2.69 4.74 -9.70
CA THR A 53 1.39 5.39 -9.74
C THR A 53 0.64 5.11 -11.05
N ASN A 54 1.37 5.04 -12.17
CA ASN A 54 0.79 4.76 -13.49
C ASN A 54 0.25 3.33 -13.62
N ILE A 55 0.74 2.38 -12.82
CA ILE A 55 0.25 1.00 -12.78
C ILE A 55 -0.94 0.90 -11.81
N LEU A 56 -0.83 1.51 -10.64
CA LEU A 56 -1.82 1.38 -9.56
C LEU A 56 -3.10 2.19 -9.83
N LYS A 57 -2.99 3.45 -10.30
CA LYS A 57 -4.17 4.32 -10.51
C LYS A 57 -5.22 3.69 -11.43
N PRO A 58 -4.88 3.14 -12.61
CA PRO A 58 -5.89 2.53 -13.48
C PRO A 58 -6.55 1.29 -12.86
N ALA A 59 -5.79 0.44 -12.15
CA ALA A 59 -6.33 -0.77 -11.53
C ALA A 59 -7.27 -0.44 -10.36
N LEU A 60 -6.90 0.53 -9.52
CA LEU A 60 -7.77 1.09 -8.48
C LEU A 60 -8.99 1.78 -9.09
N ALA A 61 -8.82 2.49 -10.21
CA ALA A 61 -9.89 3.22 -10.88
C ALA A 61 -10.97 2.30 -11.48
N ARG A 62 -10.62 1.09 -11.87
CA ARG A 62 -11.56 0.09 -12.41
C ARG A 62 -12.06 -0.89 -11.36
N TRP A 63 -11.71 -0.72 -10.08
CA TRP A 63 -12.01 -1.69 -9.01
C TRP A 63 -11.47 -3.11 -9.26
N GLU A 64 -10.47 -3.23 -10.14
CA GLU A 64 -9.82 -4.51 -10.47
C GLU A 64 -8.77 -4.91 -9.43
N LEU A 65 -8.35 -3.97 -8.59
CA LEU A 65 -7.38 -4.17 -7.52
C LEU A 65 -8.03 -3.85 -6.17
N LYS A 66 -8.15 -4.87 -5.31
CA LYS A 66 -8.46 -4.69 -3.88
C LYS A 66 -7.16 -4.68 -3.11
N CYS A 67 -6.91 -3.62 -2.36
CA CYS A 67 -5.73 -3.53 -1.52
C CYS A 67 -6.01 -2.87 -0.17
N ILE A 68 -5.14 -3.17 0.79
CA ILE A 68 -5.03 -2.46 2.06
C ILE A 68 -3.63 -1.84 2.08
N GLY A 69 -3.58 -0.52 2.18
CA GLY A 69 -2.34 0.24 2.28
C GLY A 69 -2.18 0.79 3.69
N VAL A 70 -1.00 0.64 4.25
CA VAL A 70 -0.60 1.24 5.53
C VAL A 70 0.31 2.43 5.24
N THR A 71 0.15 3.51 6.00
CA THR A 71 0.92 4.75 5.89
C THR A 71 0.75 5.58 7.16
N THR A 72 1.67 6.48 7.43
CA THR A 72 1.45 7.52 8.44
C THR A 72 0.46 8.58 7.93
N MET A 73 -0.18 9.31 8.86
CA MET A 73 -1.10 10.40 8.51
C MET A 73 -0.41 11.53 7.75
N ASP A 74 0.86 11.82 8.06
CA ASP A 74 1.63 12.86 7.39
C ASP A 74 1.92 12.50 5.93
N GLU A 75 2.28 11.25 5.66
CA GLU A 75 2.48 10.75 4.30
C GLU A 75 1.17 10.65 3.52
N TYR A 76 0.07 10.26 4.17
CA TYR A 76 -1.26 10.28 3.56
C TYR A 76 -1.61 11.69 3.09
N ARG A 77 -1.48 12.70 3.96
CA ARG A 77 -1.73 14.12 3.62
C ARG A 77 -0.82 14.61 2.49
N LYS A 78 0.43 14.15 2.48
CA LYS A 78 1.44 14.59 1.50
C LYS A 78 1.24 13.98 0.11
N TYR A 79 0.93 12.69 0.03
CA TYR A 79 0.99 11.93 -1.23
C TYR A 79 -0.36 11.43 -1.74
N ILE A 80 -1.34 11.18 -0.87
CA ILE A 80 -2.63 10.58 -1.23
C ILE A 80 -3.75 11.62 -1.22
N GLU A 81 -3.85 12.41 -0.15
CA GLU A 81 -4.94 13.37 0.02
C GLU A 81 -4.93 14.48 -1.05
N LYS A 82 -3.72 14.91 -1.47
CA LYS A 82 -3.55 15.93 -2.51
C LYS A 82 -3.91 15.42 -3.90
N ASP A 83 -3.92 14.11 -4.12
CA ASP A 83 -4.27 13.51 -5.40
C ASP A 83 -5.77 13.15 -5.42
N SER A 84 -6.55 13.94 -6.15
CA SER A 84 -8.01 13.76 -6.22
C SER A 84 -8.45 12.38 -6.73
N ALA A 85 -7.64 11.71 -7.56
CA ALA A 85 -7.96 10.38 -8.06
C ALA A 85 -7.76 9.33 -6.96
N LEU A 86 -6.69 9.43 -6.19
CA LEU A 86 -6.39 8.49 -5.10
C LEU A 86 -7.30 8.71 -3.89
N LYS A 87 -7.55 9.97 -3.51
CA LYS A 87 -8.46 10.34 -2.41
C LYS A 87 -9.87 9.76 -2.57
N ARG A 88 -10.35 9.61 -3.81
CA ARG A 88 -11.67 9.02 -4.11
C ARG A 88 -11.68 7.49 -4.16
N ARG A 89 -10.51 6.84 -4.13
CA ARG A 89 -10.36 5.39 -4.29
C ARG A 89 -9.93 4.68 -3.02
N PHE A 90 -9.24 5.40 -2.14
CA PHE A 90 -8.97 4.93 -0.79
C PHE A 90 -10.06 5.40 0.16
N GLN A 91 -10.57 4.47 0.95
CA GLN A 91 -11.30 4.79 2.18
C GLN A 91 -10.27 4.93 3.30
N LEU A 92 -10.20 6.11 3.92
CA LEU A 92 -9.36 6.31 5.09
C LEU A 92 -9.98 5.60 6.29
N VAL A 93 -9.21 4.69 6.90
CA VAL A 93 -9.51 4.09 8.19
C VAL A 93 -8.44 4.62 9.14
N ASP A 94 -8.85 5.50 10.05
CA ASP A 94 -7.93 6.05 11.04
C ASP A 94 -7.71 5.03 12.15
N VAL A 95 -6.46 4.78 12.49
CA VAL A 95 -6.06 3.82 13.52
C VAL A 95 -5.28 4.60 14.58
N PRO A 96 -5.94 5.04 15.66
CA PRO A 96 -5.26 5.79 16.71
C PRO A 96 -4.31 4.88 17.50
N GLU A 97 -3.40 5.50 18.24
CA GLU A 97 -2.61 4.80 19.23
C GLU A 97 -3.51 4.14 20.29
N PRO A 98 -3.17 2.94 20.77
CA PRO A 98 -3.93 2.29 21.82
C PRO A 98 -3.90 3.13 23.11
N SER A 99 -5.01 3.11 23.85
CA SER A 99 -5.07 3.64 25.21
C SER A 99 -4.10 2.91 26.15
N ILE A 100 -3.86 3.47 27.34
CA ILE A 100 -3.01 2.82 28.35
C ILE A 100 -3.61 1.45 28.72
N GLU A 101 -4.93 1.37 28.89
CA GLU A 101 -5.65 0.17 29.24
C GLU A 101 -5.54 -0.89 28.13
N GLU A 102 -5.77 -0.52 26.87
CA GLU A 102 -5.60 -1.43 25.72
C GLU A 102 -4.14 -1.88 25.58
N THR A 103 -3.18 -0.98 25.81
CA THR A 103 -1.75 -1.31 25.78
C THR A 103 -1.39 -2.34 26.84
N ILE A 104 -1.91 -2.21 28.06
CA ILE A 104 -1.72 -3.20 29.13
C ILE A 104 -2.28 -4.56 28.70
N GLU A 105 -3.46 -4.62 28.09
CA GLU A 105 -4.05 -5.87 27.60
C GLU A 105 -3.23 -6.50 26.46
N ILE A 106 -2.76 -5.70 25.50
CA ILE A 106 -1.86 -6.14 24.44
C ILE A 106 -0.59 -6.76 25.03
N LEU A 107 0.05 -6.07 25.99
CA LEU A 107 1.27 -6.54 26.64
C LEU A 107 1.04 -7.85 27.43
N ARG A 108 -0.11 -7.99 28.10
CA ARG A 108 -0.50 -9.23 28.77
C ARG A 108 -0.64 -10.39 27.77
N GLY A 109 -1.25 -10.15 26.61
CA GLY A 109 -1.39 -11.15 25.54
C GLY A 109 -0.06 -11.54 24.86
N LEU A 110 0.92 -10.63 24.85
CA LEU A 110 2.26 -10.90 24.32
C LEU A 110 3.15 -11.68 25.30
N ARG A 111 2.81 -11.69 26.59
CA ARG A 111 3.54 -12.42 27.62
C ARG A 111 3.19 -13.91 27.54
N ARG A 112 3.86 -14.60 26.61
CA ARG A 112 3.93 -16.07 26.57
C ARG A 112 4.76 -16.61 27.72
#